data_AF-A0A445MVX1-F1
#
_entry.id   AF-A0A445MVX1-F1
#
_cell.length_a   1.000
_cell.length_b   1.000
_cell.length_c   1.000
_cell.angle_alpha   90.00
_cell.angle_beta   90.00
_cell.angle_gamma   90.00
#
_symmetry.space_group_name_H-M   'P 1'
#
loop_
_entity.id
_entity.type
_entity.pdbx_description
1 polymer ?
#
loop_
_entity_poly.entity_id
_entity_poly.type
_entity_poly.pdbx_seq_one_letter_code
_entity_poly.pdbx_strand_id
1 'polypeptide(L)'
;MKKIIATLLTVSFICFTSGCANMGATEKGAIVGAGVGAVVGGLVSKDHPAEGALIGAAVGAIAGAVIGHYIDKKQKSAEETATVYDYQPEEGTVVNIEEVAMEPAEIRPGEASRLVINYAILSPDAEKAIPVTEIREIKSSGKSLKEIGPAVKKRNSGTYITEQEVTFPANLPEGVYTLKGTVEAEGKTSTKETDFRVAKIKKGSEYLYAINMVE
;
A
#
# COMPACT_ATOMS: atom_id res chain seq x y z
N MET A 1 -12.12 21.62 -35.10
CA MET A 1 -11.04 21.32 -34.12
C MET A 1 -11.59 20.71 -32.82
N LYS A 2 -12.50 21.36 -32.08
CA LYS A 2 -13.10 20.79 -30.84
C LYS A 2 -13.77 19.42 -31.01
N LYS A 3 -14.45 19.18 -32.13
CA LYS A 3 -15.10 17.90 -32.45
C LYS A 3 -14.09 16.79 -32.80
N ILE A 4 -12.96 17.13 -33.43
CA ILE A 4 -11.92 16.17 -33.81
C ILE A 4 -11.15 15.70 -32.56
N ILE A 5 -10.88 16.60 -31.62
CA ILE A 5 -10.28 16.27 -30.32
C ILE A 5 -11.22 15.35 -29.51
N ALA A 6 -12.52 15.64 -29.48
CA ALA A 6 -13.51 14.80 -28.80
C ALA A 6 -13.62 13.40 -29.43
N THR A 7 -13.56 13.29 -30.77
CA THR A 7 -13.59 12.01 -31.49
C THR A 7 -12.29 11.22 -31.34
N LEU A 8 -11.12 11.88 -31.31
CA LEU A 8 -9.84 11.20 -31.03
C LEU A 8 -9.80 10.65 -29.59
N LEU A 9 -10.32 11.41 -28.61
CA LEU A 9 -10.43 10.99 -27.21
C LEU A 9 -11.37 9.78 -27.03
N THR A 10 -12.47 9.72 -27.79
CA THR A 10 -13.40 8.59 -27.73
C THR A 10 -12.87 7.35 -28.46
N VAL A 11 -12.16 7.51 -29.57
CA VAL A 11 -11.53 6.38 -30.29
C VAL A 11 -10.37 5.78 -29.49
N SER A 12 -9.59 6.60 -28.77
CA SER A 12 -8.56 6.12 -27.85
C SER A 12 -9.14 5.36 -26.63
N PHE A 13 -10.37 5.67 -26.21
CA PHE A 13 -11.06 5.00 -25.11
C PHE A 13 -11.60 3.61 -25.52
N ILE A 14 -11.92 3.41 -26.80
CA ILE A 14 -12.46 2.13 -27.31
C ILE A 14 -11.35 1.08 -27.45
N CYS A 15 -10.13 1.46 -27.85
CA CYS A 15 -8.97 0.55 -27.88
C CYS A 15 -8.49 0.07 -26.50
N PHE A 16 -8.92 0.72 -25.41
CA PHE A 16 -8.57 0.30 -24.04
C PHE A 16 -9.42 -0.87 -23.52
N THR A 17 -10.57 -1.14 -24.13
CA THR A 17 -11.55 -2.13 -23.62
C THR A 17 -11.18 -3.58 -23.92
N SER A 18 -10.22 -3.82 -24.82
CA SER A 18 -9.80 -5.16 -25.24
C SER A 18 -8.66 -5.75 -24.39
N GLY A 19 -8.03 -4.94 -23.51
CA GLY A 19 -6.92 -5.36 -22.63
C GLY A 19 -7.33 -5.70 -21.19
N CYS A 20 -8.56 -5.37 -20.76
CA CYS A 20 -9.00 -5.47 -19.37
C CYS A 20 -9.26 -6.90 -18.86
N ALA A 21 -9.26 -7.92 -19.74
CA ALA A 21 -9.59 -9.28 -19.35
C ALA A 21 -8.40 -10.08 -18.77
N ASN A 22 -7.16 -9.59 -18.92
CA ASN A 22 -5.95 -10.33 -18.52
C ASN A 22 -4.85 -9.43 -17.92
N MET A 23 -5.22 -8.45 -17.09
CA MET A 23 -4.24 -7.66 -16.32
C MET A 23 -3.81 -8.38 -15.05
N GLY A 24 -2.51 -8.34 -14.75
CA GLY A 24 -1.96 -8.78 -13.46
C GLY A 24 -2.42 -7.88 -12.32
N ALA A 25 -2.22 -8.32 -11.07
CA ALA A 25 -2.60 -7.51 -9.92
C ALA A 25 -1.82 -6.18 -9.89
N THR A 26 -0.56 -6.18 -10.36
CA THR A 26 0.29 -5.00 -10.55
C THR A 26 -0.39 -3.92 -11.42
N GLU A 27 -0.82 -4.29 -12.62
CA GLU A 27 -1.44 -3.34 -13.56
C GLU A 27 -2.79 -2.86 -13.06
N LYS A 28 -3.59 -3.79 -12.51
CA LYS A 28 -4.88 -3.45 -11.90
C LYS A 28 -4.71 -2.48 -10.75
N GLY A 29 -3.74 -2.75 -9.87
CA GLY A 29 -3.38 -1.89 -8.75
C GLY A 29 -2.94 -0.52 -9.24
N ALA A 30 -2.07 -0.45 -10.25
CA ALA A 30 -1.60 0.80 -10.83
C ALA A 30 -2.75 1.65 -11.40
N ILE A 31 -3.66 1.04 -12.16
CA ILE A 31 -4.79 1.76 -12.77
C ILE A 31 -5.76 2.25 -11.70
N VAL A 32 -6.10 1.39 -10.73
CA VAL A 32 -6.98 1.78 -9.63
C VAL A 32 -6.33 2.91 -8.84
N GLY A 33 -5.09 2.73 -8.40
CA GLY A 33 -4.34 3.73 -7.67
C GLY A 33 -4.22 5.06 -8.42
N ALA A 34 -3.99 5.03 -9.74
CA ALA A 34 -3.99 6.24 -10.57
C ALA A 34 -5.34 6.97 -10.54
N GLY A 35 -6.44 6.22 -10.67
CA GLY A 35 -7.79 6.78 -10.62
C GLY A 35 -8.10 7.42 -9.28
N VAL A 36 -7.87 6.70 -8.18
CA VAL A 36 -8.06 7.22 -6.81
C VAL A 36 -7.21 8.45 -6.58
N GLY A 37 -5.93 8.35 -6.95
CA GLY A 37 -4.97 9.41 -6.72
C GLY A 37 -5.28 10.67 -7.51
N ALA A 38 -5.78 10.55 -8.74
CA ALA A 38 -6.22 11.68 -9.54
C ALA A 38 -7.36 12.45 -8.86
N VAL A 39 -8.34 11.72 -8.33
CA VAL A 39 -9.49 12.33 -7.64
C VAL A 39 -9.03 13.04 -6.37
N VAL A 40 -8.23 12.39 -5.53
CA VAL A 40 -7.73 12.98 -4.28
C VAL A 40 -6.86 14.21 -4.57
N GLY A 41 -5.89 14.07 -5.48
CA GLY A 41 -4.95 15.15 -5.80
C GLY A 41 -5.63 16.38 -6.39
N GLY A 42 -6.65 16.17 -7.23
CA GLY A 42 -7.43 17.27 -7.81
C GLY A 42 -8.33 17.99 -6.80
N LEU A 43 -8.89 17.27 -5.83
CA LEU A 43 -9.72 17.87 -4.78
C LEU A 43 -8.89 18.68 -3.77
N VAL A 44 -7.67 18.25 -3.48
CA VAL A 44 -6.77 18.93 -2.54
C VAL A 44 -6.19 20.22 -3.16
N SER A 45 -5.86 20.19 -4.45
CA SER A 45 -5.23 21.31 -5.16
C SER A 45 -6.27 22.32 -5.63
N LYS A 46 -6.79 23.14 -4.71
CA LYS A 46 -7.87 24.10 -5.00
C LYS A 46 -7.55 25.08 -6.14
N ASP A 47 -6.31 25.56 -6.20
CA ASP A 47 -5.89 26.55 -7.20
C ASP A 47 -5.48 25.89 -8.53
N HIS A 48 -4.98 24.65 -8.48
CA HIS A 48 -4.49 23.90 -9.63
C HIS A 48 -5.00 22.44 -9.63
N PRO A 49 -6.32 22.22 -9.78
CA PRO A 49 -6.91 20.89 -9.63
C PRO A 49 -6.45 19.91 -10.71
N ALA A 50 -6.14 20.40 -11.92
CA ALA A 50 -5.61 19.56 -12.99
C ALA A 50 -4.19 19.05 -12.69
N GLU A 51 -3.33 19.92 -12.15
CA GLU A 51 -1.96 19.55 -11.76
C GLU A 51 -1.98 18.61 -10.57
N GLY A 52 -2.80 18.92 -9.55
CA GLY A 52 -3.03 18.05 -8.41
C GLY A 52 -3.51 16.66 -8.83
N ALA A 53 -4.44 16.58 -9.79
CA ALA A 53 -4.91 15.30 -10.29
C ALA A 53 -3.82 14.51 -11.03
N LEU A 54 -2.96 15.17 -11.81
CA LEU A 54 -1.85 14.48 -12.50
C LEU A 54 -0.82 13.93 -11.51
N ILE A 55 -0.42 14.73 -10.52
CA ILE A 55 0.53 14.31 -9.48
C ILE A 55 -0.07 13.17 -8.66
N GLY A 56 -1.32 13.35 -8.22
CA GLY A 56 -2.02 12.33 -7.45
C GLY A 56 -2.17 11.02 -8.23
N ALA A 57 -2.46 11.09 -9.52
CA ALA A 57 -2.52 9.91 -10.39
C ALA A 57 -1.18 9.18 -10.49
N ALA A 58 -0.07 9.92 -10.64
CA ALA A 58 1.25 9.32 -10.73
C ALA A 58 1.63 8.60 -9.41
N VAL A 59 1.49 9.27 -8.27
CA VAL A 59 1.79 8.69 -6.95
C VAL A 59 0.89 7.49 -6.67
N GLY A 60 -0.40 7.64 -6.93
CA GLY A 60 -1.37 6.55 -6.75
C GLY A 60 -1.08 5.36 -7.68
N ALA A 61 -0.66 5.60 -8.92
CA ALA A 61 -0.26 4.53 -9.84
C ALA A 61 0.94 3.74 -9.33
N ILE A 62 1.96 4.44 -8.82
CA ILE A 62 3.16 3.81 -8.25
C ILE A 62 2.77 2.99 -7.03
N ALA A 63 2.05 3.58 -6.08
CA ALA A 63 1.60 2.90 -4.87
C ALA A 63 0.77 1.65 -5.22
N GLY A 64 -0.20 1.79 -6.13
CA GLY A 64 -1.03 0.70 -6.58
C GLY A 64 -0.26 -0.40 -7.34
N ALA A 65 0.74 -0.02 -8.14
CA ALA A 65 1.62 -0.97 -8.82
C ALA A 65 2.49 -1.75 -7.83
N VAL A 66 3.08 -1.06 -6.85
CA VAL A 66 3.89 -1.68 -5.79
C VAL A 66 3.07 -2.70 -5.02
N ILE A 67 1.84 -2.30 -4.67
CA ILE A 67 0.88 -3.17 -4.02
C ILE A 67 0.55 -4.40 -4.89
N GLY A 68 0.11 -4.17 -6.13
CA GLY A 68 -0.26 -5.25 -7.02
C GLY A 68 0.91 -6.20 -7.34
N HIS A 69 2.13 -5.68 -7.39
CA HIS A 69 3.34 -6.47 -7.55
C HIS A 69 3.61 -7.40 -6.36
N TYR A 70 3.23 -7.01 -5.13
CA TYR A 70 3.30 -7.94 -4.01
C TYR A 70 2.22 -9.03 -4.15
N ILE A 71 1.00 -8.70 -4.54
CA ILE A 71 -0.09 -9.68 -4.70
C ILE A 71 0.28 -10.72 -5.76
N ASP A 72 0.98 -10.29 -6.82
CA ASP A 72 1.53 -11.17 -7.85
C ASP A 72 2.77 -11.96 -7.35
N LYS A 73 3.51 -11.45 -6.37
CA LYS A 73 4.69 -12.10 -5.78
C LYS A 73 4.29 -13.25 -4.86
N LYS A 74 4.92 -14.41 -5.08
CA LYS A 74 4.92 -15.50 -4.12
C LYS A 74 5.89 -15.20 -2.98
N GLN A 75 5.58 -15.68 -1.77
CA GLN A 75 6.54 -15.69 -0.66
C GLN A 75 7.81 -16.41 -1.13
N LYS A 76 8.94 -15.72 -0.99
CA LYS A 76 10.24 -16.27 -1.36
C LYS A 76 10.73 -17.21 -0.28
N SER A 77 11.40 -18.28 -0.69
CA SER A 77 12.06 -19.20 0.23
C SER A 77 13.20 -18.50 0.98
N ALA A 78 13.78 -19.18 1.98
CA ALA A 78 14.98 -18.71 2.67
C ALA A 78 16.13 -18.46 1.68
N GLU A 79 16.37 -19.39 0.76
CA GLU A 79 17.48 -19.34 -0.21
C GLU A 79 17.32 -18.19 -1.22
N GLU A 80 16.12 -18.02 -1.76
CA GLU A 80 15.80 -16.92 -2.68
C GLU A 80 15.93 -15.56 -1.98
N THR A 81 15.45 -15.47 -0.74
CA THR A 81 15.56 -14.25 0.07
C THR A 81 17.02 -13.96 0.40
N ALA A 82 17.81 -14.96 0.81
CA ALA A 82 19.23 -14.77 1.12
C ALA A 82 20.01 -14.25 -0.09
N THR A 83 19.73 -14.79 -1.29
CA THR A 83 20.35 -14.33 -2.55
C THR A 83 20.00 -12.87 -2.87
N VAL A 84 18.73 -12.49 -2.68
CA VAL A 84 18.25 -11.12 -2.95
C VAL A 84 18.91 -10.10 -2.04
N TYR A 85 19.20 -10.50 -0.81
CA TYR A 85 19.78 -9.64 0.22
C TYR A 85 21.31 -9.76 0.33
N ASP A 86 21.95 -10.59 -0.50
CA ASP A 86 23.38 -10.94 -0.42
C ASP A 86 23.81 -11.34 1.01
N TYR A 87 22.96 -12.13 1.66
CA TYR A 87 23.08 -12.44 3.09
C TYR A 87 24.06 -13.57 3.37
N GLN A 88 24.90 -13.38 4.38
CA GLN A 88 25.78 -14.40 4.93
C GLN A 88 25.41 -14.75 6.39
N PRO A 89 25.40 -16.04 6.79
CA PRO A 89 25.03 -16.45 8.16
C PRO A 89 25.80 -15.76 9.30
N GLU A 90 27.04 -15.35 9.05
CA GLU A 90 27.89 -14.60 9.99
C GLU A 90 27.34 -13.21 10.36
N GLU A 91 26.44 -12.64 9.54
CA GLU A 91 25.78 -11.36 9.83
C GLU A 91 24.73 -11.47 10.95
N GLY A 92 24.36 -12.70 11.33
CA GLY A 92 23.33 -12.97 12.32
C GLY A 92 21.93 -12.76 11.76
N THR A 93 20.93 -12.54 12.63
CA THR A 93 19.55 -12.32 12.16
C THR A 93 19.42 -10.96 11.48
N VAL A 94 18.72 -10.94 10.33
CA VAL A 94 18.31 -9.74 9.61
C VAL A 94 16.79 -9.71 9.54
N VAL A 95 16.21 -8.53 9.81
CA VAL A 95 14.79 -8.25 9.63
C VAL A 95 14.71 -6.97 8.79
N ASN A 96 13.98 -7.02 7.68
CA ASN A 96 13.81 -5.86 6.82
C ASN A 96 12.38 -5.75 6.32
N ILE A 97 11.72 -4.64 6.61
CA ILE A 97 10.42 -4.31 6.03
C ILE A 97 10.65 -3.75 4.64
N GLU A 98 10.15 -4.45 3.62
CA GLU A 98 10.17 -3.98 2.25
C GLU A 98 9.10 -2.93 2.03
N GLU A 99 7.90 -3.13 2.57
CA GLU A 99 6.76 -2.26 2.30
C GLU A 99 5.72 -2.28 3.42
N VAL A 100 5.04 -1.15 3.60
CA VAL A 100 3.87 -1.00 4.47
C VAL A 100 2.81 -0.25 3.66
N ALA A 101 1.60 -0.80 3.58
CA ALA A 101 0.55 -0.25 2.74
C ALA A 101 -0.85 -0.46 3.33
N MET A 102 -1.84 0.21 2.75
CA MET A 102 -3.26 0.06 3.11
C MET A 102 -4.10 -0.31 1.88
N GLU A 103 -4.99 -1.27 2.04
CA GLU A 103 -5.83 -1.81 0.97
C GLU A 103 -7.29 -2.07 1.37
N PRO A 104 -8.29 -1.62 0.58
CA PRO A 104 -8.16 -0.84 -0.64
C PRO A 104 -7.88 0.65 -0.38
N ALA A 105 -7.38 1.34 -1.40
CA ALA A 105 -7.15 2.79 -1.42
C ALA A 105 -8.46 3.63 -1.46
N GLU A 106 -9.62 3.01 -1.67
CA GLU A 106 -10.93 3.64 -1.49
C GLU A 106 -11.75 2.78 -0.54
N ILE A 107 -12.20 3.35 0.58
CA ILE A 107 -13.10 2.68 1.52
C ILE A 107 -14.36 3.49 1.73
N ARG A 108 -15.51 2.83 1.90
CA ARG A 108 -16.68 3.55 2.44
C ARG A 108 -16.44 3.89 3.92
N PRO A 109 -17.04 4.97 4.42
CA PRO A 109 -17.11 5.22 5.86
C PRO A 109 -17.68 3.99 6.59
N GLY A 110 -16.94 3.48 7.58
CA GLY A 110 -17.34 2.29 8.35
C GLY A 110 -16.99 0.94 7.72
N GLU A 111 -16.44 0.90 6.50
CA GLU A 111 -15.88 -0.32 5.93
C GLU A 111 -14.47 -0.61 6.48
N ALA A 112 -14.07 -1.89 6.39
CA ALA A 112 -12.73 -2.32 6.75
C ALA A 112 -11.73 -2.04 5.61
N SER A 113 -10.52 -1.63 5.98
CA SER A 113 -9.33 -1.69 5.15
C SER A 113 -8.36 -2.70 5.75
N ARG A 114 -7.36 -3.13 4.97
CA ARG A 114 -6.31 -4.06 5.36
C ARG A 114 -5.00 -3.33 5.42
N LEU A 115 -4.29 -3.51 6.52
CA LEU A 115 -2.95 -2.98 6.74
C LEU A 115 -1.94 -4.06 6.38
N VAL A 116 -1.19 -3.82 5.32
CA VAL A 116 -0.23 -4.78 4.75
C VAL A 116 1.17 -4.45 5.26
N ILE A 117 1.91 -5.48 5.66
CA ILE A 117 3.36 -5.41 5.84
C ILE A 117 3.98 -6.51 4.99
N ASN A 118 4.91 -6.14 4.12
CA ASN A 118 5.79 -7.08 3.42
C ASN A 118 7.19 -6.97 4.03
N TYR A 119 7.75 -8.08 4.51
CA TYR A 119 9.04 -8.10 5.17
C TYR A 119 9.83 -9.38 4.89
N ALA A 120 11.14 -9.28 4.97
CA ALA A 120 12.07 -10.39 4.92
C ALA A 120 12.66 -10.67 6.31
N ILE A 121 12.86 -11.95 6.59
CA ILE A 121 13.61 -12.43 7.75
C ILE A 121 14.66 -13.41 7.28
N LEU A 122 15.88 -13.23 7.75
CA LEU A 122 16.99 -14.13 7.52
C LEU A 122 17.66 -14.42 8.85
N SER A 123 18.00 -15.69 9.08
CA SER A 123 18.69 -16.15 10.28
C SER A 123 19.77 -17.16 9.89
N PRO A 124 20.82 -17.32 10.73
CA PRO A 124 21.91 -18.25 10.42
C PRO A 124 21.46 -19.71 10.28
N ASP A 125 20.42 -20.08 11.03
CA ASP A 125 19.67 -21.32 10.86
C ASP A 125 18.36 -21.01 10.14
N ALA A 126 18.31 -21.30 8.84
CA ALA A 126 17.18 -20.96 7.98
C ALA A 126 15.91 -21.78 8.28
N GLU A 127 16.08 -23.00 8.80
CA GLU A 127 14.98 -23.93 9.10
C GLU A 127 14.39 -23.73 10.49
N LYS A 128 15.14 -23.08 11.39
CA LYS A 128 14.67 -22.74 12.73
C LYS A 128 13.63 -21.63 12.68
N ALA A 129 12.41 -21.98 13.09
CA ALA A 129 11.35 -21.00 13.29
C ALA A 129 11.64 -20.10 14.51
N ILE A 130 11.83 -18.80 14.27
CA ILE A 130 12.02 -17.77 15.30
C ILE A 130 10.72 -17.00 15.57
N PRO A 131 10.48 -16.54 16.81
CA PRO A 131 9.33 -15.69 17.11
C PRO A 131 9.50 -14.32 16.44
N VAL A 132 8.46 -13.90 15.74
CA VAL A 132 8.37 -12.60 15.06
C VAL A 132 7.20 -11.83 15.62
N THR A 133 7.46 -10.59 16.03
CA THR A 133 6.46 -9.66 16.54
C THR A 133 6.17 -8.61 15.48
N GLU A 134 4.91 -8.47 15.08
CA GLU A 134 4.45 -7.49 14.10
C GLU A 134 3.52 -6.47 14.77
N ILE A 135 3.79 -5.18 14.60
CA ILE A 135 2.99 -4.07 15.13
C ILE A 135 2.67 -3.12 13.98
N ARG A 136 1.40 -2.69 13.92
CA ARG A 136 0.95 -1.63 13.01
C ARG A 136 0.41 -0.49 13.84
N GLU A 137 0.76 0.73 13.47
CA GLU A 137 0.33 1.94 14.17
C GLU A 137 -0.16 2.97 13.16
N ILE A 138 -1.37 3.49 13.39
CA ILE A 138 -1.91 4.63 12.64
C ILE A 138 -1.68 5.89 13.47
N LYS A 139 -1.02 6.88 12.87
CA LYS A 139 -0.71 8.18 13.48
C LYS A 139 -1.40 9.31 12.74
N SER A 140 -1.65 10.41 13.42
CA SER A 140 -2.02 11.69 12.81
C SER A 140 -1.28 12.82 13.52
N SER A 141 -0.67 13.72 12.74
CA SER A 141 0.16 14.81 13.28
C SER A 141 1.24 14.30 14.26
N GLY A 142 1.85 13.15 13.93
CA GLY A 142 2.86 12.48 14.76
C GLY A 142 2.34 11.78 16.02
N LYS A 143 1.04 11.91 16.36
CA LYS A 143 0.45 11.25 17.53
C LYS A 143 -0.15 9.90 17.15
N SER A 144 0.12 8.88 17.95
CA SER A 144 -0.52 7.57 17.84
C SER A 144 -2.03 7.70 18.02
N LEU A 145 -2.79 7.25 17.03
CA LEU A 145 -4.25 7.18 17.10
C LEU A 145 -4.71 5.76 17.41
N LYS A 146 -4.06 4.76 16.81
CA LYS A 146 -4.43 3.37 16.97
C LYS A 146 -3.23 2.47 16.76
N GLU A 147 -2.92 1.67 17.78
CA GLU A 147 -2.02 0.53 17.66
C GLU A 147 -2.84 -0.74 17.39
N ILE A 148 -2.28 -1.61 16.55
CA ILE A 148 -2.88 -2.85 16.07
C ILE A 148 -1.81 -3.94 16.14
N GLY A 149 -1.99 -4.87 17.08
CA GLY A 149 -0.99 -5.86 17.47
C GLY A 149 -0.70 -5.81 18.98
N PRO A 150 0.43 -6.37 19.44
CA PRO A 150 1.40 -7.14 18.65
C PRO A 150 0.81 -8.49 18.18
N ALA A 151 1.05 -8.84 16.93
CA ALA A 151 0.83 -10.20 16.43
C ALA A 151 2.15 -10.97 16.52
N VAL A 152 2.18 -12.08 17.26
CA VAL A 152 3.38 -12.91 17.41
C VAL A 152 3.19 -14.23 16.67
N LYS A 153 4.07 -14.53 15.71
CA LYS A 153 4.08 -15.80 14.97
C LYS A 153 5.50 -16.32 14.81
N LYS A 154 5.66 -17.65 14.80
CA LYS A 154 6.95 -18.26 14.47
C LYS A 154 7.13 -18.27 12.96
N ARG A 155 8.30 -17.84 12.48
CA ARG A 155 8.67 -17.77 11.06
C ARG A 155 10.05 -18.35 10.83
N ASN A 156 10.23 -19.03 9.71
CA ASN A 156 11.54 -19.44 9.22
C ASN A 156 12.17 -18.26 8.44
N SER A 157 13.36 -18.45 7.92
CA SER A 157 13.90 -17.49 6.95
C SER A 157 13.06 -17.46 5.68
N GLY A 158 12.85 -16.27 5.11
CA GLY A 158 12.03 -16.04 3.92
C GLY A 158 11.35 -14.67 3.89
N THR A 159 10.49 -14.47 2.88
CA THR A 159 9.65 -13.27 2.77
C THR A 159 8.22 -13.56 3.19
N TYR A 160 7.61 -12.63 3.92
CA TYR A 160 6.25 -12.73 4.43
C TYR A 160 5.45 -11.48 4.08
N ILE A 161 4.19 -11.72 3.71
CA ILE A 161 3.17 -10.69 3.58
C ILE A 161 2.14 -10.98 4.65
N THR A 162 1.86 -9.99 5.49
CA THR A 162 0.81 -10.08 6.48
C THR A 162 -0.20 -8.97 6.31
N GLU A 163 -1.47 -9.30 6.52
CA GLU A 163 -2.60 -8.40 6.40
C GLU A 163 -3.35 -8.37 7.74
N GLN A 164 -3.74 -7.18 8.16
CA GLN A 164 -4.54 -7.00 9.36
C GLN A 164 -5.68 -6.04 9.07
N GLU A 165 -6.92 -6.51 9.24
CA GLU A 165 -8.10 -5.68 9.04
C GLU A 165 -8.20 -4.57 10.10
N VAL A 166 -8.61 -3.39 9.66
CA VAL A 166 -8.92 -2.23 10.48
C VAL A 166 -10.20 -1.57 9.96
N THR A 167 -11.13 -1.27 10.86
CA THR A 167 -12.34 -0.51 10.52
C THR A 167 -12.17 0.94 10.89
N PHE A 168 -12.39 1.83 9.93
CA PHE A 168 -12.31 3.27 10.17
C PHE A 168 -13.64 3.83 10.68
N PRO A 169 -13.62 4.81 11.60
CA PRO A 169 -14.83 5.47 12.04
C PRO A 169 -15.50 6.21 10.89
N ALA A 170 -16.83 6.25 10.89
CA ALA A 170 -17.61 6.89 9.83
C ALA A 170 -17.30 8.39 9.67
N ASN A 171 -16.81 9.04 10.71
CA ASN A 171 -16.46 10.47 10.77
C ASN A 171 -14.95 10.72 10.80
N LEU A 172 -14.14 9.87 10.15
CA LEU A 172 -12.70 10.08 10.00
C LEU A 172 -12.40 11.49 9.45
N PRO A 173 -11.63 12.33 10.18
CA PRO A 173 -11.24 13.64 9.68
C PRO A 173 -10.47 13.53 8.36
N GLU A 174 -10.67 14.51 7.48
CA GLU A 174 -9.79 14.63 6.31
C GLU A 174 -8.41 15.09 6.76
N GLY A 175 -7.37 14.55 6.14
CA GLY A 175 -6.00 14.87 6.53
C GLY A 175 -5.00 13.82 6.11
N VAL A 176 -3.74 14.06 6.47
CA VAL A 176 -2.67 13.08 6.32
C VAL A 176 -2.56 12.26 7.58
N TYR A 177 -2.42 10.97 7.39
CA TYR A 177 -2.20 9.96 8.40
C TYR A 177 -0.97 9.16 8.02
N THR A 178 -0.31 8.59 9.01
CA THR A 178 0.86 7.73 8.79
C THR A 178 0.52 6.33 9.24
N LEU A 179 0.78 5.34 8.40
CA LEU A 179 0.82 3.95 8.79
C LEU A 179 2.27 3.55 9.04
N LYS A 180 2.58 3.23 10.29
CA LYS A 180 3.88 2.70 10.70
C LYS A 180 3.79 1.20 10.90
N GLY A 181 4.60 0.44 10.17
CA GLY A 181 4.83 -0.99 10.41
C GLY A 181 6.11 -1.19 11.19
N THR A 182 6.09 -2.08 12.18
CA THR A 182 7.26 -2.53 12.93
C THR A 182 7.30 -4.04 12.96
N VAL A 183 8.45 -4.63 12.65
CA VAL A 183 8.70 -6.08 12.73
C VAL A 183 9.94 -6.30 13.56
N GLU A 184 9.83 -7.18 14.55
CA GLU A 184 10.92 -7.54 15.46
C GLU A 184 11.13 -9.05 15.49
N ALA A 185 12.40 -9.48 15.43
CA ALA A 185 12.78 -10.88 15.61
C ALA A 185 14.21 -10.96 16.19
N GLU A 186 14.42 -11.82 17.20
CA GLU A 186 15.73 -12.08 17.81
C GLU A 186 16.51 -10.79 18.20
N GLY A 187 15.81 -9.78 18.72
CA GLY A 187 16.39 -8.49 19.14
C GLY A 187 16.74 -7.52 18.00
N LYS A 188 16.40 -7.86 16.76
CA LYS A 188 16.47 -6.96 15.60
C LYS A 188 15.08 -6.37 15.33
N THR A 189 15.06 -5.11 14.94
CA THR A 189 13.82 -4.37 14.64
C THR A 189 13.98 -3.67 13.30
N SER A 190 12.94 -3.75 12.47
CA SER A 190 12.78 -2.95 11.28
C SER A 190 11.48 -2.15 11.38
N THR A 191 11.51 -0.92 10.88
CA THR A 191 10.36 0.00 10.89
C THR A 191 10.27 0.69 9.54
N LYS A 192 9.06 0.78 8.99
CA LYS A 192 8.78 1.58 7.79
C LYS A 192 7.47 2.33 7.99
N GLU A 193 7.43 3.56 7.50
CA GLU A 193 6.24 4.41 7.51
C GLU A 193 5.79 4.67 6.08
N THR A 194 4.48 4.74 5.89
CA THR A 194 3.89 5.32 4.69
C THR A 194 2.82 6.32 5.08
N ASP A 195 2.76 7.44 4.39
CA ASP A 195 1.73 8.44 4.60
C ASP A 195 0.58 8.20 3.62
N PHE A 196 -0.64 8.34 4.13
CA PHE A 196 -1.84 8.29 3.34
C PHE A 196 -2.75 9.47 3.66
N ARG A 197 -3.38 10.02 2.61
CA ARG A 197 -4.33 11.12 2.75
C ARG A 197 -5.75 10.62 2.68
N VAL A 198 -6.54 10.98 3.67
CA VAL A 198 -8.00 10.77 3.70
C VAL A 198 -8.69 12.01 3.15
N ALA A 199 -9.48 11.85 2.10
CA ALA A 199 -10.35 12.89 1.55
C ALA A 199 -11.79 12.34 1.36
N LYS A 200 -12.81 13.15 1.66
CA LYS A 200 -14.20 12.78 1.38
C LYS A 200 -14.52 13.08 -0.07
N ILE A 201 -14.92 12.04 -0.78
CA ILE A 201 -15.35 12.15 -2.17
C ILE A 201 -16.85 11.84 -2.25
N LYS A 202 -17.59 12.59 -3.07
CA LYS A 202 -19.02 12.35 -3.30
C LYS A 202 -19.19 11.47 -4.54
N LYS A 203 -19.74 10.27 -4.38
CA LYS A 203 -20.05 9.35 -5.48
C LYS A 203 -21.56 9.11 -5.50
N GLY A 204 -22.26 9.84 -6.37
CA GLY A 204 -23.73 9.85 -6.38
C GLY A 204 -24.30 10.47 -5.10
N SER A 205 -25.06 9.69 -4.34
CA SER A 205 -25.64 10.08 -3.04
C SER A 205 -24.77 9.71 -1.83
N GLU A 206 -23.67 8.96 -2.02
CA GLU A 206 -22.81 8.47 -0.93
C GLU A 206 -21.49 9.27 -0.84
N TYR A 207 -20.88 9.24 0.35
CA TYR A 207 -19.51 9.72 0.58
C TYR A 207 -18.57 8.52 0.72
N LEU A 208 -17.39 8.58 0.10
CA LEU A 208 -16.30 7.63 0.28
C LEU A 208 -15.10 8.34 0.91
N TYR A 209 -14.25 7.59 1.61
CA TYR A 209 -12.90 8.03 1.93
C TYR A 209 -11.96 7.51 0.84
N ALA A 210 -11.37 8.44 0.10
CA ALA A 210 -10.25 8.12 -0.77
C ALA A 210 -8.96 8.27 0.02
N ILE A 211 -8.14 7.22 -0.03
CA ILE A 211 -6.89 7.00 0.69
C ILE A 211 -5.78 6.87 -0.36
N ASN A 212 -5.05 7.95 -0.62
CA ASN A 212 -3.90 7.90 -1.52
C ASN A 212 -2.60 7.99 -0.72
N MET A 213 -1.58 7.24 -1.12
CA MET A 213 -0.25 7.45 -0.57
C MET A 213 0.25 8.85 -0.97
N VAL A 214 1.00 9.48 -0.09
CA VAL A 214 1.63 10.77 -0.34
C VAL A 214 3.12 10.65 -0.03
N GLU A 215 3.96 11.12 -0.95
CA GLU A 215 5.41 11.30 -0.71
C GLU A 215 5.65 12.60 0.09
#